data_AF-A0A183AK62-F1
#
_entry.id   AF-A0A183AK62-F1
#
_cell.length_a   1.000
_cell.length_b   1.000
_cell.length_c   1.000
_cell.angle_alpha   90.00
_cell.angle_beta   90.00
_cell.angle_gamma   90.00
#
_symmetry.space_group_name_H-M   'P 1'
#
loop_
_entity.id
_entity.type
_entity.pdbx_description
1 polymer ?
#
loop_
_entity_poly.entity_id
_entity_poly.type
_entity_poly.pdbx_seq_one_letter_code
_entity_poly.pdbx_strand_id
1 'polypeptide(L)'
;MTGQSLKVANVSAQKIVSNLDENDYVAVAHFPGVLENEPIALVNANNETEQPCFKSFVRATKKNKMRLFHDLGSIKARGYARFDKALLAAFKMFENIRVLIYALGDPVSTIDEYERAACKYRGNCSV
;
A
#
# COMPACT_ATOMS: atom_id res chain seq x y z
N MET A 1 4.21 -10.81 5.59
CA MET A 1 5.45 -10.06 5.85
C MET A 1 5.50 -9.63 7.30
N THR A 2 6.40 -10.12 8.14
CA THR A 2 6.50 -9.77 9.57
C THR A 2 7.90 -9.21 9.89
N GLY A 3 8.12 -8.72 11.13
CA GLY A 3 9.45 -8.32 11.59
C GLY A 3 10.06 -7.13 10.84
N GLN A 4 11.34 -7.23 10.47
CA GLN A 4 12.08 -6.14 9.84
C GLN A 4 11.50 -5.72 8.49
N SER A 5 11.07 -6.67 7.66
CA SER A 5 10.47 -6.36 6.35
C SER A 5 9.20 -5.51 6.49
N LEU A 6 8.38 -5.76 7.52
CA LEU A 6 7.21 -4.92 7.82
C LEU A 6 7.62 -3.50 8.23
N LYS A 7 8.65 -3.37 9.07
CA LYS A 7 9.18 -2.07 9.47
C LYS A 7 9.71 -1.28 8.27
N VAL A 8 10.47 -1.94 7.39
CA VAL A 8 11.01 -1.34 6.15
C VAL A 8 9.86 -0.92 5.22
N ALA A 9 8.84 -1.76 5.03
CA ALA A 9 7.68 -1.42 4.22
C ALA A 9 6.93 -0.21 4.74
N ASN A 10 6.71 -0.10 6.05
CA ASN A 10 6.05 1.05 6.65
C ASN A 10 6.86 2.34 6.43
N VAL A 11 8.18 2.31 6.66
CA VAL A 11 9.06 3.47 6.44
C VAL A 11 9.11 3.86 4.95
N SER A 12 9.17 2.88 4.05
CA SER A 12 9.15 3.13 2.60
C SER A 12 7.83 3.76 2.16
N ALA A 13 6.68 3.26 2.63
CA ALA A 13 5.38 3.85 2.34
C ALA A 13 5.28 5.29 2.87
N GLN A 14 5.77 5.56 4.08
CA GLN A 14 5.82 6.92 4.63
C GLN A 14 6.69 7.85 3.78
N LYS A 15 7.85 7.38 3.30
CA LYS A 15 8.74 8.15 2.40
C LYS A 15 8.10 8.45 1.04
N ILE A 16 7.38 7.50 0.47
CA ILE A 16 6.64 7.72 -0.79
C ILE A 16 5.59 8.81 -0.59
N VAL A 17 4.78 8.70 0.47
CA VAL A 17 3.73 9.67 0.79
C VAL A 17 4.30 11.03 1.19
N SER A 18 5.47 11.09 1.85
CA SER A 18 6.10 12.35 2.22
C SER A 18 6.50 13.18 1.01
N ASN A 19 6.91 12.52 -0.09
CA ASN A 19 7.39 13.16 -1.31
C ASN A 19 6.28 13.73 -2.21
N LEU A 20 5.00 13.48 -1.90
CA LEU A 20 3.87 14.03 -2.64
C LEU A 20 3.71 15.53 -2.39
N ASP A 21 3.23 16.31 -3.35
CA ASP A 21 2.92 17.71 -3.18
C ASP A 21 1.50 17.92 -2.62
N GLU A 22 1.18 19.11 -2.10
CA GLU A 22 -0.14 19.38 -1.50
C GLU A 22 -1.32 19.33 -2.49
N ASN A 23 -1.01 19.36 -3.79
CA ASN A 23 -1.98 19.23 -4.88
C ASN A 23 -2.19 17.77 -5.30
N ASP A 24 -1.34 16.85 -4.83
CA ASP A 24 -1.48 15.43 -5.11
C ASP A 24 -2.55 14.80 -4.24
N TYR A 25 -3.18 13.74 -4.77
CA TYR A 25 -4.18 12.95 -4.09
C TYR A 25 -3.64 11.55 -3.81
N VAL A 26 -3.85 11.07 -2.60
CA VAL A 26 -3.31 9.79 -2.14
C VAL A 26 -4.34 8.99 -1.36
N ALA A 27 -4.29 7.68 -1.55
CA ALA A 27 -4.96 6.70 -0.72
C ALA A 27 -3.94 5.61 -0.40
N VAL A 28 -3.86 5.20 0.86
CA VAL A 28 -2.97 4.13 1.30
C VAL A 28 -3.83 2.98 1.78
N ALA A 29 -3.55 1.79 1.26
CA ALA A 29 -4.28 0.57 1.55
C ALA A 29 -3.31 -0.53 1.99
N HIS A 30 -3.83 -1.52 2.74
CA HIS A 30 -3.08 -2.71 3.10
C HIS A 30 -3.89 -3.99 2.83
N PHE A 31 -3.16 -5.08 2.59
CA PHE A 31 -3.73 -6.38 2.27
C PHE A 31 -2.96 -7.50 2.98
N PRO A 32 -3.64 -8.55 3.48
CA PRO A 32 -5.10 -8.65 3.61
C PRO A 32 -5.66 -7.60 4.60
N GLY A 33 -6.95 -7.27 4.47
CA GLY A 33 -7.62 -6.22 5.26
C GLY A 33 -7.88 -6.60 6.73
N VAL A 34 -8.87 -5.94 7.33
CA VAL A 34 -9.69 -6.33 8.50
C VAL A 34 -9.72 -7.84 8.82
N LEU A 35 -10.33 -8.52 7.86
CA LEU A 35 -10.62 -9.95 7.90
C LEU A 35 -10.00 -10.59 6.66
N GLU A 36 -9.65 -11.88 6.75
CA GLU A 36 -9.00 -12.61 5.64
C GLU A 36 -9.79 -12.57 4.32
N ASN A 37 -11.11 -12.38 4.39
CA ASN A 37 -12.01 -12.34 3.24
C ASN A 37 -12.51 -10.94 2.86
N GLU A 38 -12.12 -9.91 3.61
CA GLU A 38 -12.57 -8.54 3.33
C GLU A 38 -11.77 -7.88 2.20
N PRO A 39 -12.41 -6.94 1.48
CA PRO A 39 -11.75 -6.17 0.42
C PRO A 39 -10.59 -5.33 0.96
N ILE A 40 -9.89 -4.68 0.04
CA ILE A 40 -8.91 -3.64 0.32
C ILE A 40 -9.44 -2.71 1.42
N ALA A 41 -8.72 -2.67 2.55
CA ALA A 41 -8.96 -1.69 3.59
C ALA A 41 -7.99 -0.52 3.41
N LEU A 42 -8.52 0.70 3.42
CA LEU A 42 -7.68 1.87 3.62
C LEU A 42 -7.04 1.78 4.99
N VAL A 43 -5.77 2.19 5.07
CA VAL A 43 -4.96 2.08 6.28
C VAL A 43 -5.67 2.80 7.42
N ASN A 44 -5.90 2.07 8.50
CA ASN A 44 -6.40 2.59 9.75
C ASN A 44 -5.44 2.24 10.89
N ALA A 45 -5.46 3.06 11.93
CA ALA A 45 -4.89 2.71 13.21
C ALA A 45 -5.44 1.36 13.67
N ASN A 46 -4.60 0.56 14.32
CA ASN A 46 -4.81 -0.83 14.77
C ASN A 46 -6.02 -1.10 15.71
N ASN A 47 -6.99 -0.20 15.79
CA ASN A 47 -8.30 -0.45 16.36
C ASN A 47 -9.16 -1.12 15.28
N GLU A 48 -9.29 -2.44 15.37
CA GLU A 48 -10.20 -3.25 14.52
C GLU A 48 -11.66 -2.78 14.61
N THR A 49 -11.97 -1.94 15.60
CA THR A 49 -13.28 -1.33 15.86
C THR A 49 -13.44 0.07 15.27
N GLU A 50 -12.37 0.77 14.91
CA GLU A 50 -12.46 2.10 14.33
C GLU A 50 -12.63 2.03 12.82
N GLN A 51 -13.48 2.90 12.27
CA GLN A 51 -13.54 3.07 10.81
C GLN A 51 -12.29 3.80 10.31
N PRO A 52 -11.79 3.47 9.10
CA PRO A 52 -10.74 4.24 8.47
C PRO A 52 -11.12 5.72 8.39
N CYS A 53 -10.21 6.60 8.80
CA CYS A 53 -10.42 8.05 8.73
C CYS A 53 -10.61 8.53 7.28
N PHE A 54 -9.98 7.85 6.32
CA PHE A 54 -10.14 8.12 4.90
C PHE A 54 -10.93 7.00 4.25
N LYS A 55 -11.94 7.37 3.46
CA LYS A 55 -12.79 6.44 2.68
C LYS A 55 -12.48 6.48 1.17
N SER A 56 -11.65 7.42 0.75
CA SER A 56 -11.29 7.69 -0.64
C SER A 56 -9.92 8.39 -0.68
N PHE A 57 -9.48 8.77 -1.89
CA PHE A 57 -8.35 9.65 -2.07
C PHE A 57 -8.51 10.96 -1.31
N VAL A 58 -7.43 11.42 -0.69
CA VAL A 58 -7.34 12.71 -0.02
C VAL A 58 -6.13 13.48 -0.49
N ARG A 59 -6.22 14.81 -0.46
CA ARG A 59 -5.08 15.68 -0.76
C ARG A 59 -3.93 15.40 0.20
N ALA A 60 -2.69 15.39 -0.29
CA ALA A 60 -1.49 15.16 0.50
C ALA A 60 -1.07 16.41 1.31
N THR A 61 -2.01 17.02 2.02
CA THR A 61 -1.72 18.11 2.97
C THR A 61 -0.87 17.60 4.13
N LYS A 62 -0.13 18.50 4.80
CA LYS A 62 0.64 18.17 6.01
C LYS A 62 -0.19 17.40 7.05
N LYS A 63 -1.44 17.79 7.26
CA LYS A 63 -2.36 17.14 8.21
C LYS A 63 -2.71 15.71 7.78
N ASN A 64 -3.05 15.50 6.51
CA ASN A 64 -3.43 14.19 6.00
C ASN A 64 -2.24 13.23 5.98
N LYS A 65 -1.05 13.70 5.59
CA LYS A 65 0.20 12.92 5.67
C LYS A 65 0.48 12.44 7.09
N MET A 66 0.41 13.34 8.08
CA MET A 66 0.63 12.98 9.48
C MET A 66 -0.36 11.91 9.97
N ARG A 67 -1.63 12.01 9.55
CA ARG A 67 -2.62 10.98 9.88
C ARG A 67 -2.27 9.63 9.24
N LEU A 68 -1.92 9.62 7.95
CA LEU A 68 -1.50 8.41 7.25
C LEU A 68 -0.26 7.76 7.89
N PHE A 69 0.71 8.56 8.36
CA PHE A 69 1.92 8.06 9.01
C PHE A 69 1.64 7.39 10.34
N HIS A 70 0.74 7.97 11.14
CA HIS A 70 0.25 7.38 12.37
C HIS A 70 -0.39 6.01 12.10
N ASP A 71 -1.29 5.95 11.12
CA ASP A 71 -2.05 4.74 10.82
C ASP A 71 -1.11 3.65 10.25
N LEU A 72 -0.19 4.00 9.33
CA LEU A 72 0.87 3.12 8.81
C LEU A 72 1.77 2.55 9.92
N GLY A 73 2.16 3.39 10.89
CA GLY A 73 3.04 2.97 12.00
C GLY A 73 2.41 1.92 12.91
N SER A 74 1.09 1.77 12.86
CA SER A 74 0.34 0.86 13.70
C SER A 74 0.01 -0.49 13.03
N ILE A 75 0.30 -0.65 11.74
CA ILE A 75 -0.07 -1.85 10.97
C ILE A 75 0.58 -3.10 11.56
N LYS A 76 -0.22 -4.16 11.73
CA LYS A 76 0.24 -5.52 12.00
C LYS A 76 0.01 -6.40 10.77
N ALA A 77 0.98 -7.25 10.49
CA ALA A 77 0.83 -8.23 9.42
C ALA A 77 0.06 -9.46 9.88
N ARG A 78 -0.83 -9.94 9.02
CA ARG A 78 -1.68 -11.11 9.24
C ARG A 78 -2.15 -11.70 7.91
N GLY A 79 -2.73 -12.89 7.96
CA GLY A 79 -3.36 -13.57 6.84
C GLY A 79 -2.44 -13.82 5.64
N TYR A 80 -3.05 -14.29 4.54
CA TYR A 80 -2.35 -14.57 3.29
C TYR A 80 -2.38 -13.38 2.32
N ALA A 81 -1.29 -13.20 1.57
CA ALA A 81 -1.21 -12.17 0.53
C ALA A 81 -2.04 -12.57 -0.69
N ARG A 82 -2.98 -11.71 -1.11
CA ARG A 82 -3.83 -11.89 -2.29
C ARG A 82 -3.66 -10.74 -3.27
N PHE A 83 -2.56 -10.79 -4.03
CA PHE A 83 -2.15 -9.72 -4.94
C PHE A 83 -3.12 -9.52 -6.11
N ASP A 84 -3.78 -10.59 -6.55
CA ASP A 84 -4.85 -10.57 -7.55
C ASP A 84 -6.00 -9.63 -7.15
N LYS A 85 -6.50 -9.80 -5.92
CA LYS A 85 -7.57 -8.97 -5.37
C LYS A 85 -7.11 -7.54 -5.10
N ALA A 86 -5.89 -7.37 -4.61
CA ALA A 86 -5.30 -6.07 -4.34
C ALA A 86 -5.17 -5.23 -5.63
N LEU A 87 -4.64 -5.82 -6.70
CA LEU A 87 -4.53 -5.13 -7.99
C LEU A 87 -5.90 -4.84 -8.58
N LEU A 88 -6.84 -5.79 -8.55
CA LEU A 88 -8.18 -5.61 -9.10
C LEU A 88 -8.93 -4.47 -8.41
N ALA A 89 -8.85 -4.35 -7.09
CA ALA A 89 -9.50 -3.25 -6.40
C ALA A 89 -8.74 -1.92 -6.54
N ALA A 90 -7.41 -1.92 -6.73
CA ALA A 90 -6.69 -0.72 -7.18
C ALA A 90 -7.17 -0.26 -8.57
N PHE A 91 -7.34 -1.18 -9.53
CA PHE A 91 -7.92 -0.87 -10.86
C PHE A 91 -9.36 -0.35 -10.79
N LYS A 92 -10.14 -0.71 -9.77
CA LYS A 92 -11.47 -0.11 -9.57
C LYS A 92 -11.41 1.32 -9.03
N MET A 93 -10.31 1.70 -8.38
CA MET A 93 -10.13 3.03 -7.80
C MET A 93 -9.56 4.05 -8.80
N PHE A 94 -8.93 3.61 -9.89
CA PHE A 94 -8.32 4.48 -10.90
C PHE A 94 -8.67 4.04 -12.32
N GLU A 95 -8.95 5.00 -13.21
CA GLU A 95 -9.22 4.73 -14.63
C GLU A 95 -7.96 4.42 -15.45
N ASN A 96 -6.79 4.97 -15.09
CA ASN A 96 -5.50 4.73 -15.74
C ASN A 96 -4.39 4.58 -14.70
N ILE A 97 -3.68 3.44 -14.72
CA ILE A 97 -2.68 3.09 -13.69
C ILE A 97 -1.33 2.78 -14.31
N ARG A 98 -0.27 3.32 -13.71
CA ARG A 98 1.09 2.76 -13.79
C ARG A 98 1.41 2.05 -12.49
N VAL A 99 1.91 0.83 -12.58
CA VAL A 99 2.17 -0.01 -11.40
C VAL A 99 3.66 -0.02 -11.09
N LEU A 100 4.02 0.31 -9.85
CA LEU A 100 5.39 0.22 -9.34
C LEU A 100 5.42 -0.84 -8.24
N ILE A 101 6.34 -1.80 -8.33
CA ILE A 101 6.49 -2.87 -7.34
C ILE A 101 7.87 -2.75 -6.70
N TYR A 102 7.89 -2.84 -5.37
CA TYR A 102 9.10 -2.78 -4.56
C TYR A 102 9.25 -4.09 -3.80
N ALA A 103 10.37 -4.79 -3.99
CA ALA A 103 10.78 -5.90 -3.14
C ALA A 103 11.55 -5.35 -1.94
N LEU A 104 11.07 -5.62 -0.72
CA LEU A 104 11.60 -5.03 0.50
C LEU A 104 12.02 -6.12 1.50
N GLY A 105 13.25 -6.02 2.01
CA GLY A 105 13.87 -7.02 2.89
C GLY A 105 14.79 -7.97 2.13
N ASP A 106 15.15 -9.09 2.75
CA ASP A 106 15.99 -10.11 2.11
C ASP A 106 15.26 -10.73 0.90
N PRO A 107 15.95 -10.96 -0.22
CA PRO A 107 15.33 -11.29 -1.49
C PRO A 107 14.59 -12.63 -1.40
N VAL A 108 13.30 -12.59 -1.72
CA VAL A 108 12.49 -13.79 -1.97
C VAL A 108 12.62 -14.12 -3.45
N SER A 109 12.79 -15.40 -3.79
CA SER A 109 13.01 -15.95 -5.14
C SER A 109 11.91 -15.66 -6.19
N THR A 110 10.96 -14.77 -5.91
CA THR A 110 9.78 -14.47 -6.73
C THR A 110 9.81 -13.08 -7.36
N ILE A 111 10.93 -12.32 -7.26
CA ILE A 111 11.05 -10.96 -7.81
C ILE A 111 10.71 -10.93 -9.32
N ASP A 112 11.20 -11.88 -10.10
CA ASP A 112 10.98 -11.96 -11.55
C ASP A 112 9.50 -12.00 -11.95
N GLU A 113 8.66 -12.69 -11.18
CA GLU A 113 7.21 -12.78 -11.48
C GLU A 113 6.52 -11.43 -11.29
N TYR A 114 6.94 -10.69 -10.26
CA TYR A 114 6.40 -9.36 -9.96
C TYR A 114 6.90 -8.30 -10.97
N GLU A 115 8.17 -8.34 -11.36
CA GLU A 115 8.70 -7.43 -12.37
C GLU A 115 7.97 -7.60 -13.71
N ARG A 116 7.73 -8.84 -14.15
CA ARG A 116 6.91 -9.12 -15.36
C ARG A 116 5.50 -8.55 -15.22
N ALA A 117 4.88 -8.67 -14.05
CA ALA A 117 3.57 -8.09 -13.79
C ALA A 117 3.59 -6.55 -13.87
N ALA A 118 4.62 -5.88 -13.32
CA ALA A 118 4.78 -4.43 -13.41
C ALA A 118 4.97 -3.97 -14.87
N CYS A 119 5.79 -4.68 -15.65
CA CYS A 119 6.03 -4.34 -17.06
C CYS A 119 4.77 -4.43 -17.92
N LYS A 120 3.87 -5.38 -17.63
CA LYS A 120 2.56 -5.47 -18.31
C LYS A 120 1.71 -4.21 -18.13
N TYR A 121 1.89 -3.48 -17.03
CA TYR A 121 1.11 -2.29 -16.69
C TYR A 121 1.92 -0.97 -16.78
N ARG A 122 2.87 -0.91 -17.73
CA ARG A 122 3.71 0.30 -17.98
C ARG A 122 4.42 0.82 -16.72
N GLY A 123 4.79 -0.10 -15.83
CA GLY A 123 5.59 0.15 -14.64
C GLY A 123 7.06 0.40 -14.94
N ASN A 124 7.84 0.67 -13.90
CA ASN A 124 9.30 0.79 -14.01
C ASN A 124 9.88 -0.63 -14.08
N CYS A 125 10.51 -0.96 -15.20
CA CYS A 125 11.21 -2.22 -15.42
C CYS A 125 12.71 -1.93 -15.26
N SER A 126 13.32 -2.40 -14.19
CA SER A 126 14.78 -2.43 -14.11
C SER A 126 15.26 -3.58 -14.99
N VAL A 127 16.13 -3.31 -15.96
CA VAL A 127 16.87 -4.34 -16.71
C VAL A 127 18.09 -4.74 -15.89
#